data_AF-A0A0W8DQZ1-F1
#
_entry.id   AF-A0A0W8DQZ1-F1
#
_cell.length_a   1.000
_cell.length_b   1.000
_cell.length_c   1.000
_cell.angle_alpha   90.00
_cell.angle_beta   90.00
_cell.angle_gamma   90.00
#
_symmetry.space_group_name_H-M   'P 1'
#
loop_
_entity.id
_entity.type
_entity.pdbx_description
1 polymer ?
#
loop_
_entity_poly.entity_id
_entity_poly.type
_entity_poly.pdbx_seq_one_letter_code
_entity_poly.pdbx_strand_id
1 'polypeptide(L)'
;MSTAAYQTPDSKKEEFRKYLEKSGVVDALTKVLVGLYEEADKPPNAVDYVKRFMGAPTGIDVDALRAENEELKKKNAELIKTIEELNKRVRSSRRRRKRRKPNYYTLKIEVAASLVAVSIAP
;
A
#
# COMPACT_ATOMS: atom_id res chain seq x y z
N MET A 1 -18.02 6.84 57.58
CA MET A 1 -16.88 7.76 57.77
C MET A 1 -16.00 7.65 56.52
N SER A 2 -16.07 8.62 55.61
CA SER A 2 -15.18 8.64 54.44
C SER A 2 -13.83 9.20 54.86
N THR A 3 -12.79 8.38 54.80
CA THR A 3 -11.41 8.75 55.04
C THR A 3 -10.93 9.70 53.94
N ALA A 4 -10.80 10.98 54.25
CA ALA A 4 -10.11 11.93 53.39
C ALA A 4 -8.63 11.52 53.30
N ALA A 5 -8.23 10.97 52.15
CA ALA A 5 -6.84 10.65 51.88
C ALA A 5 -6.03 11.96 51.91
N TYR A 6 -5.16 12.10 52.90
CA TYR A 6 -4.15 13.16 52.96
C TYR A 6 -3.20 12.98 51.78
N GLN A 7 -3.45 13.72 50.70
CA GLN A 7 -2.57 13.78 49.54
C GLN A 7 -1.31 14.58 49.92
N THR A 8 -0.23 13.89 50.27
CA THR A 8 1.09 14.50 50.45
C THR A 8 1.57 15.10 49.12
N PRO A 9 2.42 16.14 49.14
CA PRO A 9 2.98 16.72 47.92
C PRO A 9 3.69 15.67 47.04
N ASP A 10 4.23 14.62 47.65
CA ASP A 10 4.84 13.50 46.93
C ASP A 10 3.81 12.61 46.22
N SER A 11 2.63 12.38 46.81
CA SER A 11 1.54 11.63 46.18
C SER A 11 1.04 12.30 44.88
N LYS A 12 0.93 13.63 44.87
CA LYS A 12 0.55 14.39 43.67
C LYS A 12 1.61 14.32 42.56
N LYS A 13 2.90 14.34 42.92
CA LYS A 13 4.00 14.19 41.95
C LYS A 13 4.01 12.79 41.32
N GLU A 14 3.79 11.77 42.13
CA GLU A 14 3.71 10.37 41.71
C GLU A 14 2.54 10.16 40.74
N GLU A 15 1.36 10.67 41.06
CA GLU A 15 0.17 10.62 40.19
C GLU A 15 0.42 11.33 38.85
N PHE A 16 1.06 12.50 38.87
CA PHE A 16 1.39 13.24 37.65
C PHE A 16 2.39 12.48 36.77
N ARG A 17 3.43 11.88 37.38
CA ARG A 17 4.38 11.02 36.65
C ARG A 17 3.67 9.85 36.00
N LYS A 18 2.82 9.12 36.74
CA LYS A 18 2.03 8.01 36.20
C LYS A 18 1.10 8.44 35.08
N TYR A 19 0.54 9.64 35.17
CA TYR A 19 -0.27 10.21 34.09
C TYR A 19 0.56 10.43 32.81
N LEU A 20 1.75 11.02 32.92
CA LEU A 20 2.65 11.24 31.77
C LEU A 20 3.12 9.92 31.14
N GLU A 21 3.37 8.90 31.97
CA GLU A 21 3.73 7.55 31.50
C GLU A 21 2.53 6.89 30.79
N LYS A 22 1.35 6.88 31.42
CA LYS A 22 0.13 6.26 30.85
C LYS A 22 -0.38 6.96 29.58
N SER A 23 -0.22 8.28 29.49
CA SER A 23 -0.61 9.05 28.31
C SER A 23 0.41 8.98 27.16
N GLY A 24 1.55 8.32 27.37
CA GLY A 24 2.59 8.16 26.36
C GLY A 24 3.45 9.43 26.14
N VAL A 25 3.28 10.48 26.94
CA VAL A 25 4.08 11.72 26.83
C VAL A 25 5.56 11.43 27.07
N VAL A 26 5.88 10.57 28.03
CA VAL A 26 7.28 10.19 28.32
C VAL A 26 7.92 9.46 27.13
N ASP A 27 7.19 8.54 26.50
CA ASP A 27 7.67 7.80 25.33
C ASP A 27 7.89 8.72 24.12
N ALA A 28 6.94 9.63 23.87
CA ALA A 28 7.05 10.61 22.80
C ALA A 28 8.26 11.55 22.99
N LEU A 29 8.47 12.07 24.21
CA LEU A 29 9.64 12.90 24.52
C LEU A 29 10.94 12.11 24.36
N THR A 30 10.97 10.84 24.78
CA THR A 30 12.14 9.96 24.65
C THR A 30 12.51 9.78 23.18
N LYS A 31 11.53 9.47 22.31
CA LYS A 31 11.76 9.30 20.87
C LYS A 31 12.31 10.56 20.20
N VAL A 32 11.79 11.74 20.54
CA VAL A 32 12.30 13.02 20.01
C VAL A 32 13.77 13.23 20.40
N LEU A 33 14.11 12.94 21.65
CA LEU A 33 15.48 13.12 22.16
C LEU A 33 16.46 12.11 21.55
N VAL A 34 16.04 10.86 21.35
CA VAL A 34 16.83 9.83 20.66
C VAL A 34 17.05 10.22 19.19
N GLY A 35 15.99 10.64 18.48
CA GLY A 35 16.11 11.12 17.09
C GLY A 35 17.10 12.28 16.95
N LEU A 36 17.01 13.27 17.85
CA LEU A 36 17.95 14.38 17.88
C LEU A 36 19.39 13.95 18.21
N TYR A 37 19.57 12.89 18.99
CA TYR A 37 20.88 12.33 19.30
C TYR A 37 21.49 11.58 18.12
N GLU A 38 20.67 10.84 17.36
CA GLU A 38 21.09 10.03 16.21
C GLU A 38 21.30 10.85 14.93
N GLU A 39 20.79 12.09 14.88
CA GLU A 39 20.97 12.99 13.74
C GLU A 39 22.46 13.26 13.46
N ALA A 40 22.95 12.81 12.29
CA ALA A 40 24.36 12.92 11.91
C ALA A 40 24.83 14.37 11.73
N ASP A 41 23.93 15.27 11.34
CA ASP A 41 24.16 16.71 11.25
C ASP A 41 23.19 17.42 12.20
N LYS A 42 23.67 17.75 13.40
CA LYS A 42 22.81 18.29 14.46
C LYS A 42 22.23 19.64 14.00
N PRO A 43 20.90 19.81 14.10
CA PRO A 43 20.30 21.07 13.69
C PRO A 43 20.86 22.22 14.55
N PRO A 44 21.16 23.38 13.94
CA PRO A 44 21.70 24.53 14.66
C PRO A 44 20.74 25.05 15.74
N ASN A 45 19.44 24.75 15.63
CA ASN A 45 18.43 25.03 16.65
C ASN A 45 17.68 23.76 17.07
N ALA A 46 18.11 23.16 18.18
CA ALA A 46 17.46 21.98 18.76
C ALA A 46 15.99 22.24 19.16
N VAL A 47 15.63 23.47 19.55
CA VAL A 47 14.26 23.81 19.96
C VAL A 47 13.31 23.72 18.77
N ASP A 48 13.76 24.14 17.58
CA ASP A 48 12.93 24.07 16.37
C ASP A 48 12.73 22.62 15.90
N TYR A 49 13.73 21.76 16.11
CA TYR A 49 13.61 20.33 15.86
C TYR A 49 12.52 19.70 16.74
N VAL A 50 12.59 19.93 18.05
CA VAL A 50 11.60 19.42 19.01
C VAL A 50 10.19 19.92 18.66
N LYS A 51 10.03 21.21 18.34
CA LYS A 51 8.74 21.78 17.91
C LYS A 51 8.18 21.12 16.65
N ARG A 52 9.02 20.87 15.64
CA ARG A 52 8.59 20.20 14.40
C ARG A 52 8.20 18.75 14.67
N PHE A 53 8.98 18.03 15.45
CA PHE A 53 8.76 16.61 15.71
C PHE A 53 7.54 16.37 16.60
N MET A 54 7.29 17.26 17.57
CA MET A 54 6.08 17.23 18.43
C MET A 54 4.85 17.85 17.77
N GLY A 55 5.04 18.73 16.78
CA GLY A 55 3.96 19.36 16.00
C GLY A 55 3.52 18.53 14.79
N ALA A 56 4.29 17.49 14.41
CA ALA A 56 3.83 16.47 13.49
C ALA A 56 2.73 15.62 14.16
N PRO A 57 1.71 15.15 13.42
CA PRO A 57 0.60 14.40 14.01
C PRO A 57 1.14 13.22 14.85
N THR A 58 0.94 13.32 16.16
CA THR A 58 1.35 12.28 17.10
C THR A 58 0.54 11.02 16.81
N GLY A 59 1.24 9.93 16.44
CA GLY A 59 0.60 8.64 16.10
C GLY A 59 0.88 8.15 14.69
N ILE A 60 1.68 8.85 13.88
CA ILE A 60 2.17 8.30 12.63
C ILE A 60 3.29 7.30 12.94
N ASP A 61 2.94 6.02 12.98
CA ASP A 61 3.90 4.93 12.98
C ASP A 61 4.56 4.88 11.58
N VAL A 62 5.72 5.54 11.48
CA VAL A 62 6.49 5.66 10.24
C VAL A 62 6.90 4.28 9.71
N ASP A 63 7.11 3.31 10.60
CA ASP A 63 7.48 1.94 10.22
C ASP A 63 6.26 1.19 9.68
N ALA A 64 5.09 1.33 10.30
CA ALA A 64 3.84 0.81 9.75
C ALA A 64 3.50 1.43 8.38
N LEU A 65 3.68 2.75 8.23
CA LEU A 65 3.49 3.42 6.94
C LEU A 65 4.49 2.96 5.88
N ARG A 66 5.75 2.71 6.26
CA ARG A 66 6.75 2.15 5.33
C ARG A 66 6.37 0.74 4.89
N ALA A 67 5.96 -0.11 5.83
CA ALA A 67 5.52 -1.47 5.55
C ALA A 67 4.29 -1.50 4.62
N GLU A 68 3.30 -0.65 4.90
CA GLU A 68 2.11 -0.51 4.04
C GLU A 68 2.48 -0.03 2.63
N ASN A 69 3.41 0.93 2.52
CA ASN A 69 3.86 1.45 1.24
C ASN A 69 4.63 0.39 0.42
N GLU A 70 5.47 -0.41 1.07
CA GLU A 70 6.13 -1.58 0.45
C GLU A 70 5.10 -2.60 -0.06
N GLU A 71 4.10 -2.94 0.76
CA GLU A 71 3.05 -3.89 0.38
C GLU A 71 2.20 -3.37 -0.78
N LEU A 72 1.82 -2.10 -0.75
CA LEU A 72 1.08 -1.45 -1.83
C LEU A 72 1.89 -1.42 -3.13
N LYS A 73 3.20 -1.15 -3.07
CA LYS A 73 4.09 -1.23 -4.24
C LYS A 73 4.13 -2.64 -4.82
N LYS A 74 4.21 -3.68 -3.97
CA LYS A 74 4.20 -5.07 -4.40
C LYS A 74 2.88 -5.44 -5.09
N LYS A 75 1.73 -5.10 -4.49
CA LYS A 75 0.40 -5.31 -5.07
C LYS A 75 0.26 -4.58 -6.42
N ASN A 76 0.75 -3.35 -6.50
CA ASN A 76 0.70 -2.58 -7.74
C ASN A 76 1.53 -3.23 -8.84
N ALA A 77 2.73 -3.73 -8.53
CA ALA A 77 3.56 -4.47 -9.49
C ALA A 77 2.88 -5.75 -9.99
N GLU A 78 2.20 -6.50 -9.10
CA GLU A 78 1.43 -7.70 -9.47
C GLU A 78 0.22 -7.36 -10.35
N LEU A 79 -0.51 -6.30 -10.01
CA LEU A 79 -1.64 -5.82 -10.81
C LEU A 79 -1.19 -5.38 -12.21
N ILE A 80 -0.08 -4.66 -12.32
CA ILE A 80 0.50 -4.24 -13.61
C ILE A 80 0.82 -5.46 -14.48
N LYS A 81 1.50 -6.48 -13.92
CA LYS A 81 1.80 -7.73 -14.64
C LYS A 81 0.52 -8.43 -15.12
N THR A 82 -0.50 -8.48 -14.27
CA THR A 82 -1.79 -9.11 -14.59
C THR A 82 -2.51 -8.37 -15.73
N ILE A 83 -2.50 -7.03 -15.70
CA ILE A 83 -3.04 -6.18 -16.76
C ILE A 83 -2.30 -6.42 -18.08
N GLU A 84 -0.97 -6.50 -18.06
CA GLU A 84 -0.17 -6.79 -19.25
C GLU A 84 -0.52 -8.15 -19.85
N GLU A 85 -0.62 -9.18 -19.02
CA GLU A 85 -0.95 -10.53 -19.47
C GLU A 85 -2.37 -10.63 -20.03
N LEU A 86 -3.36 -10.04 -19.34
CA LEU A 86 -4.74 -9.97 -19.81
C LEU A 86 -4.84 -9.20 -21.14
N ASN A 87 -4.16 -8.06 -21.26
CA ASN A 87 -4.11 -7.30 -22.50
C ASN A 87 -3.48 -8.12 -23.64
N LYS A 88 -2.42 -8.88 -23.36
CA LYS A 88 -1.80 -9.78 -24.35
C LYS A 88 -2.78 -10.88 -24.78
N ARG A 89 -3.49 -11.50 -23.83
CA ARG A 89 -4.53 -12.50 -24.11
C ARG A 89 -5.66 -11.92 -24.95
N VAL A 90 -6.21 -10.77 -24.57
CA VAL A 90 -7.28 -10.08 -25.32
C VAL A 90 -6.83 -9.74 -26.74
N ARG A 91 -5.61 -9.21 -26.91
CA ARG A 91 -5.03 -8.93 -28.23
C ARG A 91 -4.92 -10.20 -29.07
N SER A 92 -4.46 -11.30 -28.48
CA SER A 92 -4.33 -12.59 -29.17
C SER A 92 -5.69 -13.17 -29.60
N SER A 93 -6.69 -13.10 -28.73
CA SER A 93 -8.06 -13.53 -29.00
C SER A 93 -8.74 -12.66 -30.06
N ARG A 94 -8.53 -11.34 -30.02
CA ARG A 94 -8.99 -10.42 -31.08
C ARG A 94 -8.32 -10.72 -32.43
N ARG A 95 -7.01 -11.01 -32.45
CA ARG A 95 -6.29 -11.42 -33.67
C ARG A 95 -6.83 -12.74 -34.23
N ARG A 96 -7.07 -13.74 -33.37
CA ARG A 96 -7.69 -15.02 -33.77
C ARG A 96 -9.09 -14.83 -34.34
N ARG A 97 -9.92 -13.96 -33.74
CA ARG A 97 -11.25 -13.63 -34.27
C ARG A 97 -11.20 -12.93 -35.63
N LYS A 98 -10.25 -12.00 -35.84
CA LYS A 98 -10.08 -11.33 -37.15
C LYS A 98 -9.61 -12.28 -38.25
N ARG A 99 -8.74 -13.25 -37.93
CA ARG A 99 -8.26 -14.27 -38.87
C ARG A 99 -9.30 -15.33 -39.23
N ARG A 100 -10.30 -15.55 -38.37
CA ARG A 100 -11.34 -16.57 -38.54
C ARG A 100 -12.50 -16.17 -39.44
N LYS A 101 -12.61 -14.91 -39.89
CA LYS A 101 -13.65 -14.54 -40.86
C LYS A 101 -13.22 -15.03 -42.24
N PRO A 102 -13.87 -16.05 -42.83
CA PRO A 102 -13.57 -16.43 -44.19
C PRO A 102 -14.04 -15.29 -45.12
N ASN A 103 -13.25 -14.99 -46.15
CA ASN A 103 -13.66 -14.03 -47.17
C ASN A 103 -14.68 -14.73 -48.11
N TYR A 104 -15.58 -13.97 -48.72
CA TYR A 104 -16.60 -14.45 -49.66
C TYR A 104 -16.04 -15.44 -50.70
N TYR A 105 -14.84 -15.18 -51.21
CA TYR A 105 -14.17 -16.06 -52.17
C TYR A 105 -13.73 -17.40 -51.58
N THR A 106 -13.30 -17.45 -50.31
CA THR A 106 -12.88 -18.71 -49.67
C THR A 106 -14.10 -19.59 -49.36
N LEU A 107 -15.21 -18.99 -48.90
CA LEU A 107 -16.48 -19.70 -48.71
C LEU A 107 -17.03 -20.26 -50.02
N LYS A 108 -16.96 -19.49 -51.11
CA LYS A 108 -17.38 -19.97 -52.44
C LYS A 108 -16.57 -21.16 -52.92
N ILE A 109 -15.25 -21.15 -52.71
CA ILE A 109 -14.37 -22.26 -53.09
C ILE A 109 -14.67 -23.50 -52.24
N GLU A 110 -14.85 -23.37 -50.94
CA GLU A 110 -15.21 -24.50 -50.06
C GLU A 110 -16.56 -25.12 -50.43
N VAL A 111 -17.58 -24.28 -50.68
CA VAL A 111 -18.90 -24.74 -51.10
C VAL A 111 -18.83 -25.45 -52.46
N ALA A 112 -18.10 -24.89 -53.42
CA ALA A 112 -17.89 -25.53 -54.72
C ALA A 112 -17.15 -26.87 -54.59
N ALA A 113 -16.11 -26.93 -53.77
CA ALA A 113 -15.38 -28.18 -53.50
C ALA A 113 -16.28 -29.23 -52.84
N SER A 114 -17.17 -28.84 -51.91
CA SER A 114 -18.14 -29.76 -51.30
C SER A 114 -19.19 -30.27 -52.31
N LEU A 115 -19.69 -29.41 -53.20
CA LEU A 115 -20.65 -29.80 -54.24
C LEU A 115 -20.04 -30.78 -55.23
N VAL A 116 -18.79 -30.56 -55.63
CA VAL A 116 -18.04 -31.46 -56.51
C VAL A 116 -17.77 -32.80 -55.83
N ALA A 117 -17.39 -32.81 -54.55
CA ALA A 117 -17.19 -34.03 -53.79
C ALA A 117 -18.47 -34.87 -53.67
N VAL A 118 -19.63 -34.23 -53.47
CA VAL A 118 -20.95 -34.90 -53.43
C VAL A 118 -21.31 -35.50 -54.80
N SER A 119 -20.93 -34.83 -55.89
CA SER A 119 -21.23 -35.30 -57.25
C SER A 119 -20.32 -36.43 -57.75
N ILE A 120 -19.18 -36.68 -57.10
CA ILE A 120 -18.19 -37.70 -57.48
C ILE A 120 -18.24 -38.91 -56.53
N ALA A 121 -19.01 -38.85 -55.45
CA ALA A 121 -19.26 -40.00 -54.57
C ALA A 121 -20.16 -41.02 -55.31
N PRO A 122 -19.81 -42.33 -55.30
CA PRO A 122 -20.49 -43.38 -56.07
C PRO A 122 -21.89 -43.73 -55.54
#